data_AF-A0A5J9SHB5-F1
#
_entry.id   AF-A0A5J9SHB5-F1
#
_cell.length_a   1.000
_cell.length_b   1.000
_cell.length_c   1.000
_cell.angle_alpha   90.00
_cell.angle_beta   90.00
_cell.angle_gamma   90.00
#
_symmetry.space_group_name_H-M   'P 1'
#
loop_
_entity.id
_entity.type
_entity.pdbx_description
1 polymer ?
#
loop_
_entity_poly.entity_id
_entity_poly.type
_entity_poly.pdbx_seq_one_letter_code
_entity_poly.pdbx_strand_id
1 'polypeptide(L)'
;MVENTKRLIQIDDMEAHVFKSLRHFIYRDALPDVALEESSDVACDAVSMAQHLLVAADRYNVERLKMICKEKLRRNEVSQSSEKLREEERGVEAHWLLAGNRRKEVTGVGEGDGEK
;
A
#
# COMPACT_ATOMS: atom_id res chain seq x y z
N MET A 1 -34.45 8.02 37.32
CA MET A 1 -33.76 8.43 36.08
C MET A 1 -34.29 7.55 34.96
N VAL A 2 -35.07 8.13 34.02
CA VAL A 2 -35.61 7.37 32.87
C VAL A 2 -34.59 7.53 31.75
N GLU A 3 -33.79 6.49 31.55
CA GLU A 3 -32.87 6.45 30.41
C GLU A 3 -33.70 6.45 29.13
N ASN A 4 -33.44 7.45 28.30
CA ASN A 4 -34.13 7.64 27.05
C ASN A 4 -33.61 6.59 26.07
N THR A 5 -34.21 5.40 26.08
CA THR A 5 -34.01 4.32 25.09
C THR A 5 -34.60 4.70 23.73
N LYS A 6 -34.36 5.95 23.30
CA LYS A 6 -34.73 6.48 22.00
C LYS A 6 -33.93 5.73 20.93
N ARG A 7 -34.56 4.68 20.40
CA ARG A 7 -34.25 4.03 19.12
C ARG A 7 -32.77 3.65 18.97
N LEU A 8 -32.41 2.53 19.58
CA LEU A 8 -31.16 1.85 19.28
C LEU A 8 -31.13 1.51 17.78
N ILE A 9 -30.08 1.95 17.08
CA ILE A 9 -29.83 1.59 15.69
C ILE A 9 -28.77 0.50 15.73
N GLN A 10 -29.15 -0.72 15.37
CA GLN A 10 -28.25 -1.86 15.30
C GLN A 10 -27.51 -1.84 13.95
N ILE A 11 -26.20 -2.07 14.00
CA ILE A 11 -25.32 -2.13 12.82
C ILE A 11 -24.59 -3.47 12.92
N ASP A 12 -25.07 -4.48 12.18
CA ASP A 12 -24.53 -5.85 12.26
C ASP A 12 -23.40 -6.10 11.24
N ASP A 13 -23.33 -5.29 10.18
CA ASP A 13 -22.43 -5.51 9.05
C ASP A 13 -21.05 -4.85 9.21
N MET A 14 -20.68 -4.40 10.41
CA MET A 14 -19.45 -3.65 10.62
C MET A 14 -18.82 -3.93 11.98
N GLU A 15 -17.52 -4.16 11.98
CA GLU A 15 -16.75 -4.33 13.20
C GLU A 15 -16.68 -3.04 14.01
N ALA A 16 -16.71 -3.17 15.34
CA ALA A 16 -16.84 -2.05 16.26
C ALA A 16 -15.72 -1.00 16.10
N HIS A 17 -14.50 -1.44 15.79
CA HIS A 17 -13.35 -0.56 15.62
C HIS A 17 -13.38 0.18 14.27
N VAL A 18 -13.89 -0.44 13.19
CA VAL A 18 -14.14 0.22 11.90
C VAL A 18 -15.20 1.30 12.06
N PHE A 19 -16.29 0.99 12.76
CA PHE A 19 -17.35 1.96 13.07
C PHE A 19 -16.84 3.13 13.92
N LYS A 20 -15.96 2.84 14.90
CA LYS A 20 -15.30 3.87 15.71
C LYS A 20 -14.47 4.83 14.85
N SER A 21 -13.70 4.32 13.89
CA SER A 21 -12.91 5.11 12.94
C SER A 21 -13.79 5.91 11.98
N LEU A 22 -14.83 5.30 11.41
CA LEU A 22 -15.82 5.97 10.55
C LEU A 22 -16.45 7.16 11.27
N ARG A 23 -16.94 6.93 12.49
CA ARG A 23 -17.57 7.98 13.29
C ARG A 23 -16.56 9.08 13.66
N HIS A 24 -15.32 8.72 13.96
CA HIS A 24 -14.26 9.70 14.24
C HIS A 24 -14.04 10.62 13.03
N PHE A 25 -14.02 10.05 11.83
CA PHE A 25 -13.92 10.83 10.60
C PHE A 25 -15.14 11.73 10.38
N ILE A 26 -16.36 11.24 10.59
CA ILE A 26 -17.58 12.06 10.44
C ILE A 26 -17.57 13.28 11.38
N TYR A 27 -17.06 13.14 12.61
CA TYR A 27 -17.07 14.24 13.59
C TYR A 27 -15.82 15.10 13.59
N ARG A 28 -14.65 14.57 13.20
CA ARG A 28 -13.36 15.24 13.31
C ARG A 28 -12.66 15.46 11.97
N ASP A 29 -13.26 14.94 10.89
CA ASP A 29 -12.71 14.99 9.54
C ASP A 29 -11.31 14.36 9.40
N ALA A 30 -10.93 13.52 10.36
CA ALA A 30 -9.62 12.91 10.50
C ALA A 30 -9.75 11.43 10.81
N LEU A 31 -8.87 10.62 10.22
CA LEU A 31 -8.74 9.20 10.55
C LEU A 31 -7.70 9.01 11.66
N PRO A 32 -7.93 8.05 12.56
CA PRO A 32 -6.93 7.70 13.58
C PRO A 32 -5.68 7.10 12.93
N ASP A 33 -4.50 7.39 13.47
CA ASP A 33 -3.19 6.99 12.90
C ASP A 33 -3.09 5.48 12.61
N VAL A 34 -3.72 4.65 13.44
CA VAL A 34 -3.77 3.19 13.26
C VAL A 34 -4.41 2.73 11.94
N ALA A 35 -5.21 3.57 11.29
CA ALA A 35 -5.81 3.27 9.98
C ALA A 35 -4.97 3.81 8.80
N LEU A 36 -3.91 4.58 9.08
CA LEU A 36 -3.08 5.24 8.07
C LEU A 36 -1.59 4.90 8.18
N GLU A 37 -1.15 4.22 9.25
CA GLU A 37 0.24 3.82 9.46
C GLU A 37 0.71 2.83 8.37
N GLU A 38 1.81 3.19 7.73
CA GLU A 38 2.53 2.41 6.71
C GLU A 38 3.78 1.75 7.32
N SER A 39 3.78 1.47 8.64
CA SER A 39 4.89 0.75 9.28
C SER A 39 4.86 -0.71 8.83
N SER A 40 6.01 -1.28 8.43
CA SER A 40 6.10 -2.59 7.76
C SER A 40 5.46 -3.74 8.55
N ASP A 41 5.43 -3.66 9.89
CA ASP A 41 4.86 -4.70 10.76
C ASP A 41 3.34 -4.56 10.93
N VAL A 42 2.77 -3.38 10.66
CA VAL A 42 1.33 -3.05 10.84
C VAL A 42 0.63 -2.77 9.50
N ALA A 43 1.38 -2.72 8.40
CA ALA A 43 0.85 -2.41 7.07
C ALA A 43 -0.25 -3.39 6.61
N CYS A 44 -0.13 -4.68 6.96
CA CYS A 44 -1.17 -5.68 6.63
C CYS A 44 -2.50 -5.36 7.34
N ASP A 45 -2.43 -5.01 8.63
CA ASP A 45 -3.59 -4.62 9.42
C ASP A 45 -4.18 -3.30 8.92
N ALA A 46 -3.34 -2.33 8.54
CA ALA A 46 -3.77 -1.06 7.98
C ALA A 46 -4.48 -1.22 6.62
N VAL A 47 -4.02 -2.15 5.76
CA VAL A 47 -4.67 -2.47 4.48
C VAL A 47 -6.03 -3.12 4.71
N SER A 48 -6.12 -4.11 5.60
CA SER A 48 -7.38 -4.74 5.97
C SER A 48 -8.37 -3.71 6.53
N MET A 49 -7.89 -2.85 7.42
CA MET A 49 -8.66 -1.73 7.95
C MET A 49 -9.17 -0.79 6.86
N ALA A 50 -8.32 -0.40 5.90
CA ALA A 50 -8.71 0.46 4.80
C ALA A 50 -9.77 -0.19 3.88
N GLN A 51 -9.71 -1.52 3.67
CA GLN A 51 -10.73 -2.26 2.92
C GLN A 51 -12.08 -2.23 3.63
N HIS A 52 -12.12 -2.58 4.92
CA HIS A 52 -13.37 -2.56 5.70
C HIS A 52 -13.95 -1.16 5.80
N LEU A 53 -13.09 -0.15 5.97
CA LEU A 53 -13.50 1.24 6.04
C LEU A 53 -13.98 1.78 4.68
N LEU A 54 -13.46 1.28 3.56
CA LEU A 54 -13.97 1.61 2.22
C LEU A 54 -15.39 1.10 2.02
N VAL A 55 -15.67 -0.15 2.41
CA VAL A 55 -17.03 -0.73 2.35
C VAL A 55 -18.00 0.06 3.23
N ALA A 56 -17.56 0.44 4.43
CA ALA A 56 -18.29 1.32 5.33
C ALA A 56 -18.58 2.69 4.67
N ALA A 57 -17.55 3.34 4.13
CA ALA A 57 -17.67 4.66 3.52
C ALA A 57 -18.63 4.65 2.31
N ASP A 58 -18.60 3.58 1.51
CA ASP A 58 -19.50 3.41 0.37
C ASP A 58 -20.96 3.26 0.83
N ARG A 59 -21.20 2.43 1.85
CA ARG A 59 -22.55 2.22 2.41
C ARG A 59 -23.16 3.47 3.05
N TYR A 60 -22.34 4.25 3.74
CA TYR A 60 -22.78 5.51 4.39
C TYR A 60 -22.60 6.74 3.50
N ASN A 61 -22.19 6.56 2.24
CA ASN A 61 -21.98 7.60 1.24
C ASN A 61 -21.05 8.74 1.69
N VAL A 62 -19.98 8.40 2.42
CA VAL A 62 -18.96 9.34 2.91
C VAL A 62 -17.85 9.48 1.86
N GLU A 63 -18.08 10.29 0.84
CA GLU A 63 -17.21 10.36 -0.36
C GLU A 63 -15.75 10.73 -0.05
N ARG A 64 -15.52 11.66 0.89
CA ARG A 64 -14.14 12.03 1.29
C ARG A 64 -13.38 10.85 1.91
N LEU A 65 -14.06 10.04 2.73
CA LEU A 65 -13.45 8.86 3.34
C LEU A 65 -13.16 7.79 2.30
N LYS A 66 -14.08 7.58 1.36
CA LYS A 66 -13.94 6.64 0.24
C LYS A 66 -12.70 6.95 -0.61
N MET A 67 -12.45 8.22 -0.91
CA MET A 67 -11.25 8.64 -1.65
C MET A 67 -9.96 8.35 -0.89
N ILE A 68 -9.92 8.63 0.42
CA ILE A 68 -8.75 8.37 1.27
C ILE A 68 -8.44 6.87 1.34
N CYS A 69 -9.45 6.02 1.54
CA CYS A 69 -9.25 4.57 1.58
C CYS A 69 -8.73 4.02 0.24
N LYS A 70 -9.28 4.49 -0.90
CA LYS A 70 -8.81 4.08 -2.24
C LYS A 70 -7.36 4.46 -2.50
N GLU A 71 -6.97 5.69 -2.13
CA GLU A 71 -5.58 6.17 -2.26
C GLU A 71 -4.60 5.28 -1.49
N LYS A 72 -4.97 4.89 -0.26
CA LYS A 72 -4.16 4.03 0.60
C LYS A 72 -4.02 2.61 0.06
N LEU A 73 -5.09 2.03 -0.46
CA LEU A 73 -5.04 0.70 -1.08
C LEU A 73 -4.15 0.70 -2.32
N ARG A 74 -4.30 1.70 -3.20
CA ARG A 74 -3.46 1.84 -4.40
C ARG A 74 -1.97 1.96 -4.06
N ARG A 75 -1.61 2.73 -3.03
CA ARG A 75 -0.21 2.90 -2.60
C ARG A 75 0.42 1.60 -2.11
N ASN A 76 -0.35 0.80 -1.38
CA ASN A 76 0.10 -0.51 -0.91
C ASN A 76 0.30 -1.50 -2.08
N GLU A 77 -0.60 -1.52 -3.06
CA GLU A 77 -0.48 -2.35 -4.26
C GLU A 77 0.79 -2.03 -5.07
N VAL A 78 1.14 -0.75 -5.20
CA VAL A 78 2.37 -0.30 -5.88
C VAL A 78 3.62 -0.73 -5.12
N SER A 79 3.57 -0.67 -3.78
CA SER A 79 4.72 -1.04 -2.94
C SER A 79 5.02 -2.55 -3.06
N GLN A 80 3.99 -3.40 -2.97
CA GLN A 80 4.16 -4.85 -3.14
C GLN A 80 4.61 -5.25 -4.56
N SER A 81 4.13 -4.53 -5.58
CA SER A 81 4.54 -4.77 -6.97
C SER A 81 6.03 -4.47 -7.18
N SER A 82 6.57 -3.45 -6.49
CA SER A 82 7.98 -3.06 -6.58
C SER A 82 8.93 -4.02 -5.87
N GLU A 83 8.52 -4.58 -4.73
CA GLU A 83 9.30 -5.59 -3.98
C GLU A 83 9.33 -6.93 -4.72
N LYS A 84 8.21 -7.31 -5.34
CA LYS A 84 8.10 -8.52 -6.15
C LYS A 84 8.98 -8.45 -7.41
N LEU A 85 9.01 -7.30 -8.08
CA LEU A 85 9.94 -7.06 -9.20
C LEU A 85 11.41 -7.13 -8.75
N ARG A 86 11.72 -6.60 -7.56
CA ARG A 86 13.07 -6.63 -6.99
C ARG A 86 13.51 -8.00 -6.49
N GLU A 87 12.58 -8.89 -6.14
CA GLU A 87 12.86 -10.30 -5.87
C GLU A 87 13.05 -11.13 -7.14
N GLU A 88 12.23 -10.88 -8.15
CA GLU A 88 12.30 -11.57 -9.44
C GLU A 88 13.56 -11.17 -10.22
N GLU A 89 13.98 -9.90 -10.19
CA GLU A 89 15.23 -9.42 -10.77
C GLU A 89 16.47 -10.06 -10.14
N ARG A 90 16.46 -10.36 -8.83
CA ARG A 90 17.57 -11.06 -8.15
C ARG A 90 17.73 -12.52 -8.61
N GLY A 91 16.62 -13.19 -8.95
CA GLY A 91 16.66 -14.54 -9.53
C GLY A 91 17.17 -14.56 -10.98
N VAL A 92 16.80 -13.54 -11.76
CA VAL A 92 17.17 -13.44 -13.18
C VAL A 92 18.62 -12.96 -13.38
N GLU A 93 19.13 -12.10 -12.50
CA GLU A 93 20.53 -11.62 -12.54
C GLU A 93 21.53 -12.71 -12.15
N ALA A 94 21.21 -13.53 -11.14
CA ALA A 94 22.01 -14.71 -10.78
C ALA A 94 22.10 -15.72 -11.95
N HIS A 95 21.00 -15.91 -12.69
CA HIS A 95 20.97 -16.75 -13.88
C HIS A 95 21.80 -16.16 -15.04
N TRP A 96 21.77 -14.85 -15.28
CA TRP A 96 22.59 -14.17 -16.29
C TRP A 96 24.10 -14.24 -16.01
N LEU A 97 24.50 -14.14 -14.74
CA LEU A 97 25.92 -14.22 -14.34
C LEU A 97 26.45 -15.65 -14.44
N LEU A 98 25.65 -16.66 -14.07
CA LEU A 98 26.01 -18.07 -14.24
C LEU A 98 26.06 -18.51 -15.71
N ALA A 99 25.25 -17.89 -16.57
CA ALA A 99 25.22 -18.17 -18.01
C ALA A 99 26.42 -17.62 -18.81
N GLY A 100 27.41 -17.00 -18.16
CA GLY A 100 28.72 -16.73 -18.78
C GLY A 100 28.67 -15.81 -20.00
N ASN A 101 27.90 -14.72 -19.95
CA ASN A 101 27.79 -13.78 -21.07
C ASN A 101 29.04 -12.89 -21.18
N ARG A 102 30.11 -13.42 -21.78
CA ARG A 102 31.33 -12.70 -22.13
C ARG A 102 31.08 -11.85 -23.39
N ARG A 103 30.32 -10.76 -23.26
CA ARG A 103 30.16 -9.77 -24.33
C ARG A 103 31.48 -9.00 -24.44
N LYS A 104 32.26 -9.30 -25.48
CA LYS A 104 33.58 -8.70 -25.74
C LYS A 104 33.47 -7.18 -25.74
N GLU A 105 34.20 -6.53 -24.83
CA GLU A 105 34.47 -5.11 -24.95
C GLU A 105 35.31 -4.87 -26.20
N VAL A 106 34.83 -3.91 -26.99
CA VAL A 106 35.47 -3.32 -28.14
C VAL A 106 36.84 -2.80 -27.73
N THR A 107 37.91 -3.41 -28.25
CA THR A 107 39.26 -2.84 -28.18
C THR A 107 39.33 -1.67 -29.15
N GLY A 108 38.79 -0.54 -28.74
CA GLY A 108 39.12 0.76 -29.28
C GLY A 108 40.20 1.38 -28.41
N VAL A 109 41.47 1.06 -28.69
CA VAL A 109 42.60 1.90 -28.31
C VAL A 109 43.40 2.11 -29.57
N GLY A 110 43.20 3.29 -30.16
CA GLY A 110 44.21 3.88 -31.01
C GLY A 110 45.34 4.35 -30.12
N GLU A 111 46.54 3.87 -30.38
CA GLU A 111 47.76 4.50 -29.92
C GLU A 111 48.72 4.41 -31.10
N GLY A 112 48.93 5.57 -31.74
CA GLY A 112 49.98 5.70 -32.73
C GLY A 112 51.32 5.74 -32.00
N ASP A 113 52.34 5.20 -32.65
CA ASP A 113 53.69 5.71 -32.55
C ASP A 113 54.47 5.25 -33.78
N GLY A 114 55.12 6.22 -34.42
CA GLY A 114 55.89 6.01 -35.63
C GLY A 114 57.20 5.30 -35.36
N GLU A 115 57.75 4.66 -36.39
CA GLU A 115 59.18 4.36 -36.47
C GLU A 115 59.55 4.03 -37.93
N LYS A 116 60.09 5.06 -38.61
CA LYS A 116 61.07 5.05 -39.71
C LYS A 116 60.65 4.60 -41.12
#